data_AF-A0A954IVT2-F1
#
_entry.id   AF-A0A954IVT2-F1
#
_cell.length_a   1.000
_cell.length_b   1.000
_cell.length_c   1.000
_cell.angle_alpha   90.00
_cell.angle_beta   90.00
_cell.angle_gamma   90.00
#
_symmetry.space_group_name_H-M   'P 1'
#
loop_
_entity.id
_entity.type
_entity.pdbx_description
1 polymer ?
#
loop_
_entity_poly.entity_id
_entity_poly.type
_entity_poly.pdbx_seq_one_letter_code
_entity_poly.pdbx_strand_id
1 'polypeptide(L)'
;MTWFRPFSSRRHYSRRSKRKLIPAIRETTSRLAKQSDRDLKTQTDELRERIFQRTSPTDESILVPGFALMNEAIRRTLGFTFFDVQLLAGVVLAQGKIAEMQTGEGKTLVAALPAFVHGLAGKGVHII
;
A
#
# COMPACT_ATOMS: atom_id res chain seq x y z
N MET A 1 34.28 -21.71 11.97
CA MET A 1 33.16 -21.03 12.68
C MET A 1 33.24 -19.53 12.41
N THR A 2 32.47 -19.01 11.46
CA THR A 2 32.39 -17.57 11.17
C THR A 2 30.92 -17.16 11.13
N TRP A 3 30.39 -16.77 12.29
CA TRP A 3 28.97 -16.49 12.54
C TRP A 3 28.61 -15.00 12.51
N PHE A 4 29.34 -14.17 11.75
CA PHE A 4 28.95 -12.77 11.56
C PHE A 4 29.08 -12.34 10.11
N ARG A 5 27.95 -12.34 9.40
CA ARG A 5 27.79 -11.52 8.18
C ARG A 5 27.02 -10.27 8.58
N PRO A 6 27.56 -9.05 8.37
CA PRO A 6 26.83 -7.82 8.67
C PRO A 6 25.58 -7.73 7.77
N PHE A 7 24.45 -7.40 8.39
CA PHE A 7 23.12 -7.36 7.76
C PHE A 7 22.93 -6.17 6.78
N SER A 8 23.99 -5.50 6.36
CA SER A 8 23.90 -4.08 5.98
C SER A 8 23.54 -3.79 4.52
N SER A 9 23.65 -4.71 3.56
CA SER A 9 23.43 -4.33 2.14
C SER A 9 21.97 -4.44 1.67
N ARG A 10 21.23 -5.50 2.06
CA ARG A 10 19.87 -5.77 1.54
C ARG A 10 18.79 -4.82 2.08
N ARG A 11 18.92 -4.34 3.33
CA ARG A 11 17.92 -3.42 3.94
C ARG A 11 17.85 -2.08 3.21
N HIS A 12 19.00 -1.48 2.93
CA HIS A 12 19.06 -0.15 2.29
C HIS A 12 18.58 -0.19 0.84
N TYR A 13 18.91 -1.23 0.08
CA TYR A 13 18.46 -1.39 -1.30
C TYR A 13 16.94 -1.54 -1.40
N SER A 14 16.34 -2.39 -0.55
CA SER A 14 14.88 -2.57 -0.51
C SER A 14 14.14 -1.28 -0.12
N ARG A 15 14.71 -0.45 0.76
CA ARG A 15 14.10 0.84 1.15
C ARG A 15 14.13 1.85 0.00
N ARG A 16 15.24 1.94 -0.74
CA ARG A 16 15.36 2.87 -1.88
C ARG A 16 14.39 2.55 -3.00
N SER A 17 14.22 1.26 -3.35
CA SER A 17 13.28 0.86 -4.41
C SER A 17 11.84 1.23 -4.04
N LYS A 18 11.39 0.87 -2.84
CA LYS A 18 10.02 1.15 -2.37
C LYS A 18 9.71 2.64 -2.23
N ARG A 19 10.71 3.46 -1.89
CA ARG A 19 10.55 4.93 -1.84
C ARG A 19 10.15 5.52 -3.20
N LYS A 20 10.49 4.87 -4.32
CA LYS A 20 10.10 5.33 -5.66
C LYS A 20 8.60 5.19 -5.93
N LEU A 21 7.89 4.34 -5.19
CA LEU A 21 6.44 4.18 -5.32
C LEU A 21 5.66 5.32 -4.67
N ILE A 22 6.25 6.00 -3.69
CA ILE A 22 5.56 7.04 -2.93
C ILE A 22 5.16 8.23 -3.84
N PRO A 23 6.06 8.80 -4.67
CA PRO A 23 5.67 9.82 -5.63
C PRO A 23 4.53 9.38 -6.56
N ALA A 24 4.59 8.15 -7.09
CA ALA A 24 3.55 7.63 -7.97
C ALA A 24 2.19 7.48 -7.26
N ILE A 25 2.18 7.03 -6.00
CA ILE A 25 0.97 6.97 -5.17
C ILE A 25 0.40 8.37 -4.96
N ARG A 26 1.25 9.36 -4.63
CA ARG A 26 0.83 10.74 -4.38
C ARG A 26 0.24 11.40 -5.61
N GLU A 27 0.92 11.27 -6.75
CA GLU A 27 0.44 11.78 -8.03
C GLU A 27 -0.92 11.17 -8.39
N THR A 28 -1.03 9.84 -8.27
CA THR A 28 -2.29 9.13 -8.53
C THR A 28 -3.37 9.60 -7.56
N THR A 29 -3.08 9.73 -6.27
CA THR A 29 -4.03 10.23 -5.26
C THR A 29 -4.53 11.64 -5.62
N SER A 30 -3.64 12.54 -6.06
CA SER A 30 -4.02 13.89 -6.47
C SER A 30 -4.95 13.91 -7.68
N ARG A 31 -4.81 12.96 -8.61
CA ARG A 31 -5.74 12.80 -9.73
C ARG A 31 -7.10 12.28 -9.25
N LEU A 32 -7.10 11.26 -8.37
CA LEU A 32 -8.33 10.69 -7.80
C LEU A 32 -9.11 11.69 -6.94
N ALA A 33 -8.42 12.62 -6.28
CA ALA A 33 -9.04 13.66 -5.48
C ALA A 33 -10.02 14.55 -6.26
N LYS A 34 -9.91 14.61 -7.59
CA LYS A 34 -10.78 15.37 -8.49
C LYS A 34 -11.99 14.57 -9.00
N GLN A 35 -12.10 13.30 -8.63
CA GLN A 35 -13.12 12.38 -9.16
C GLN A 35 -14.25 12.14 -8.16
N SER A 36 -15.40 11.65 -8.65
CA SER A 36 -16.55 11.35 -7.81
C SER A 36 -16.39 10.03 -7.05
N ASP A 37 -17.16 9.81 -5.98
CA ASP A 37 -17.18 8.54 -5.26
C ASP A 37 -17.57 7.35 -6.16
N ARG A 38 -18.40 7.61 -7.17
CA ARG A 38 -18.77 6.60 -8.17
C ARG A 38 -17.56 6.19 -9.01
N ASP A 39 -16.74 7.15 -9.43
CA ASP A 39 -15.54 6.87 -10.23
C ASP A 39 -14.48 6.10 -9.44
N LEU A 40 -14.36 6.37 -8.13
CA LEU A 40 -13.47 5.61 -7.24
C LEU A 40 -13.94 4.15 -7.09
N LYS A 41 -15.26 3.92 -7.01
CA LYS A 41 -15.84 2.57 -7.00
C LYS A 41 -15.56 1.84 -8.31
N THR A 42 -15.80 2.48 -9.44
CA THR A 42 -15.50 1.90 -10.76
C THR A 42 -14.03 1.48 -10.88
N GLN A 43 -13.08 2.34 -10.48
CA GLN A 43 -11.66 1.98 -10.49
C GLN A 43 -11.29 0.86 -9.52
N THR A 44 -12.02 0.74 -8.41
CA THR A 44 -11.85 -0.39 -7.49
C THR A 44 -12.25 -1.70 -8.18
N ASP A 45 -13.33 -1.69 -8.96
CA ASP A 45 -13.78 -2.85 -9.73
C ASP A 45 -12.77 -3.21 -10.84
N GLU A 46 -12.19 -2.21 -11.51
CA GLU A 46 -11.12 -2.42 -12.50
C GLU A 46 -9.87 -3.07 -11.88
N LEU A 47 -9.47 -2.64 -10.67
CA LEU A 47 -8.34 -3.27 -9.97
C LEU A 47 -8.65 -4.71 -9.58
N ARG A 48 -9.88 -4.96 -9.10
CA ARG A 48 -10.34 -6.32 -8.79
C ARG A 48 -10.22 -7.23 -10.01
N GLU A 49 -10.67 -6.77 -11.17
CA GLU A 49 -10.59 -7.51 -12.43
C GLU A 49 -9.14 -7.82 -12.82
N ARG A 50 -8.22 -6.85 -12.72
CA ARG A 50 -6.79 -7.07 -13.01
C ARG A 50 -6.17 -8.15 -12.12
N ILE A 51 -6.56 -8.20 -10.85
CA ILE A 51 -6.10 -9.23 -9.90
C ILE A 51 -6.67 -10.59 -10.29
N PHE A 52 -7.93 -10.67 -10.71
CA PHE A 52 -8.51 -11.92 -11.22
C PHE A 52 -7.85 -12.40 -12.52
N GLN A 53 -7.36 -11.48 -13.35
CA GLN A 53 -6.53 -11.76 -14.53
C GLN A 53 -5.08 -12.15 -14.19
N ARG A 54 -4.84 -12.62 -12.96
CA ARG A 54 -3.55 -13.13 -12.44
C ARG A 54 -2.46 -12.08 -12.22
N THR A 55 -2.83 -10.79 -12.14
CA THR A 55 -1.89 -9.77 -11.65
C THR A 55 -1.72 -9.92 -10.13
N SER A 56 -0.49 -9.97 -9.65
CA SER A 56 -0.24 -10.07 -8.20
C SER A 56 -0.72 -8.81 -7.46
N PRO A 57 -1.36 -8.93 -6.29
CA PRO A 57 -1.66 -7.78 -5.42
C PRO A 57 -0.43 -6.99 -4.98
N THR A 58 0.76 -7.60 -5.08
CA THR A 58 2.05 -6.97 -4.74
C THR A 58 2.71 -6.26 -5.91
N ASP A 59 2.12 -6.35 -7.11
CA ASP A 59 2.63 -5.70 -8.31
C ASP A 59 2.47 -4.18 -8.19
N GLU A 60 3.44 -3.42 -8.70
CA GLU A 60 3.39 -1.94 -8.64
C GLU A 60 2.17 -1.39 -9.38
N SER A 61 1.73 -2.06 -10.46
CA SER A 61 0.52 -1.72 -11.22
C SER A 61 -0.79 -1.90 -10.43
N ILE A 62 -0.75 -2.62 -9.31
CA ILE A 62 -1.88 -2.77 -8.37
C ILE A 62 -1.65 -1.92 -7.12
N LEU A 63 -0.45 -1.97 -6.54
CA LEU A 63 -0.11 -1.26 -5.31
C LEU A 63 -0.28 0.25 -5.46
N VAL A 64 0.20 0.85 -6.56
CA VAL A 64 0.13 2.30 -6.76
C VAL A 64 -1.32 2.80 -6.82
N PRO A 65 -2.18 2.32 -7.76
CA PRO A 65 -3.57 2.76 -7.81
C PRO A 65 -4.38 2.30 -6.60
N GLY A 66 -4.13 1.09 -6.07
CA GLY A 66 -4.83 0.57 -4.90
C GLY A 66 -4.58 1.40 -3.64
N PHE A 67 -3.32 1.78 -3.39
CA PHE A 67 -2.98 2.63 -2.25
C PHE A 67 -3.50 4.05 -2.43
N ALA A 68 -3.51 4.57 -3.67
CA ALA A 68 -4.07 5.88 -3.96
C ALA A 68 -5.60 5.91 -3.70
N LEU A 69 -6.32 4.88 -4.14
CA LEU A 69 -7.77 4.74 -3.87
C LEU A 69 -8.05 4.68 -2.37
N MET A 70 -7.30 3.85 -1.63
CA MET A 70 -7.49 3.72 -0.18
C MET A 70 -7.14 5.00 0.57
N ASN A 71 -6.09 5.72 0.14
CA ASN A 71 -5.71 7.01 0.70
C ASN A 71 -6.83 8.05 0.49
N GLU A 72 -7.37 8.14 -0.72
CA GLU A 72 -8.47 9.04 -1.01
C GLU A 72 -9.76 8.67 -0.26
N ALA A 73 -10.08 7.37 -0.17
CA ALA A 73 -11.23 6.89 0.59
C ALA A 73 -11.11 7.25 2.08
N ILE A 74 -9.95 7.03 2.71
CA ILE A 74 -9.70 7.41 4.10
C ILE A 74 -9.75 8.92 4.29
N ARG A 75 -9.22 9.70 3.34
CA ARG A 75 -9.31 11.16 3.39
C ARG A 75 -10.75 11.65 3.37
N ARG A 76 -11.61 11.08 2.51
CA ARG A 76 -13.04 11.45 2.41
C ARG A 76 -13.86 11.02 3.62
N THR A 77 -13.57 9.84 4.18
CA THR A 77 -14.40 9.22 5.22
C THR A 77 -13.96 9.57 6.64
N LEU A 78 -12.66 9.65 6.87
CA LEU A 78 -12.06 9.85 8.21
C LEU A 78 -11.28 11.16 8.34
N GLY A 79 -11.05 11.89 7.23
CA GLY A 79 -10.29 13.14 7.24
C GLY A 79 -8.78 12.97 7.41
N PHE A 80 -8.27 11.74 7.48
CA PHE A 80 -6.83 11.47 7.62
C PHE A 80 -6.12 11.44 6.28
N THR A 81 -4.89 11.92 6.25
CA THR A 81 -3.97 11.75 5.12
C THR A 81 -2.78 10.96 5.59
N PHE A 82 -2.44 9.88 4.88
CA PHE A 82 -1.26 9.10 5.22
C PHE A 82 0.02 9.92 5.06
N PHE A 83 0.98 9.74 5.96
CA PHE A 83 2.36 10.21 5.79
C PHE A 83 3.15 9.29 4.86
N ASP A 84 4.24 9.78 4.28
CA ASP A 84 5.08 8.98 3.36
C ASP A 84 5.66 7.73 4.03
N VAL A 85 6.01 7.82 5.31
CA VAL A 85 6.50 6.69 6.10
C VAL A 85 5.42 5.62 6.30
N GLN A 86 4.15 6.03 6.42
CA GLN A 86 3.02 5.13 6.57
C GLN A 86 2.70 4.42 5.24
N LEU A 87 2.71 5.15 4.12
CA LEU A 87 2.58 4.55 2.79
C LEU A 87 3.72 3.56 2.53
N LEU A 88 4.96 3.91 2.89
CA LEU A 88 6.10 3.01 2.78
C LEU A 88 5.91 1.75 3.63
N ALA A 89 5.47 1.90 4.89
CA ALA A 89 5.18 0.78 5.76
C ALA A 89 4.08 -0.13 5.18
N GLY A 90 3.01 0.46 4.62
CA GLY A 90 1.96 -0.29 3.93
C GLY A 90 2.51 -1.11 2.75
N VAL A 91 3.40 -0.56 1.93
CA VAL A 91 4.05 -1.28 0.83
C VAL A 91 4.92 -2.43 1.36
N VAL A 92 5.63 -2.22 2.47
CA VAL A 92 6.42 -3.27 3.11
C VAL A 92 5.50 -4.42 3.56
N LEU A 93 4.39 -4.12 4.23
CA LEU A 93 3.41 -5.11 4.69
C LEU A 93 2.75 -5.85 3.52
N ALA A 94 2.33 -5.12 2.48
CA ALA A 94 1.70 -5.72 1.30
C ALA A 94 2.61 -6.73 0.60
N GLN A 95 3.93 -6.52 0.64
CA GLN A 95 4.93 -7.44 0.09
C GLN A 95 5.30 -8.60 1.04
N GLY A 96 4.54 -8.84 2.10
CA GLY A 96 4.78 -9.93 3.06
C GLY A 96 6.02 -9.74 3.93
N LYS A 97 6.43 -8.48 4.18
CA LYS A 97 7.60 -8.14 5.00
C LYS A 97 7.16 -7.43 6.28
N ILE A 98 8.03 -7.49 7.30
CA ILE A 98 7.80 -6.80 8.57
C ILE A 98 8.10 -5.30 8.41
N ALA A 99 7.09 -4.47 8.69
CA ALA A 99 7.24 -3.02 8.81
C ALA A 99 7.44 -2.66 10.28
N GLU A 100 8.65 -2.22 10.62
CA GLU A 100 8.95 -1.69 11.95
C GLU A 100 8.49 -0.24 12.04
N MET A 101 7.60 0.03 12.98
CA MET A 101 6.99 1.32 13.26
C MET A 101 6.90 1.50 14.78
N GLN A 102 7.02 2.72 15.29
CA GLN A 102 6.83 3.01 16.71
C GLN A 102 5.33 3.10 17.08
N THR A 103 5.02 3.03 18.37
CA THR A 103 3.66 3.28 18.86
C THR A 103 3.27 4.73 18.59
N GLY A 104 2.03 4.96 18.14
CA GLY A 104 1.55 6.29 17.74
C GLY A 104 1.79 6.64 16.27
N GLU A 105 2.59 5.87 15.52
CA GLU A 105 2.80 6.11 14.07
C GLU A 105 1.63 5.67 13.17
N GLY A 106 0.49 5.28 13.75
CA GLY A 106 -0.73 4.95 13.01
C GLY A 106 -0.74 3.56 12.37
N LYS A 107 -0.14 2.55 13.01
CA LYS A 107 -0.11 1.15 12.53
C LYS A 107 -1.48 0.60 12.11
N THR A 108 -2.52 0.92 12.89
CA THR A 108 -3.90 0.52 12.62
C THR A 108 -4.39 1.05 11.28
N LEU A 109 -4.18 2.35 11.01
CA LEU A 109 -4.58 2.97 9.75
C LEU A 109 -3.76 2.40 8.59
N VAL A 110 -2.46 2.15 8.80
CA VAL A 110 -1.57 1.56 7.80
C VAL A 110 -2.02 0.16 7.38
N ALA A 111 -2.54 -0.66 8.29
CA ALA A 111 -3.00 -2.02 7.99
C ALA A 111 -4.14 -2.05 6.96
N ALA A 112 -4.90 -0.95 6.83
CA ALA A 112 -5.98 -0.85 5.85
C ALA A 112 -5.47 -0.84 4.40
N LEU A 113 -4.26 -0.32 4.15
CA LEU A 113 -3.64 -0.28 2.81
C LEU A 113 -3.39 -1.69 2.23
N PRO A 114 -2.60 -2.58 2.88
CA PRO A 114 -2.41 -3.94 2.40
C PRO A 114 -3.71 -4.75 2.46
N ALA A 115 -4.56 -4.53 3.46
CA ALA A 115 -5.83 -5.25 3.57
C ALA A 115 -6.77 -4.95 2.39
N PHE A 116 -6.81 -3.70 1.92
CA PHE A 116 -7.57 -3.34 0.73
C PHE A 116 -7.10 -4.11 -0.51
N VAL A 117 -5.82 -3.97 -0.89
CA VAL A 117 -5.31 -4.58 -2.13
C VAL A 117 -5.35 -6.11 -2.12
N HIS A 118 -5.05 -6.74 -0.97
CA HIS A 118 -5.15 -8.20 -0.84
C HIS A 118 -6.60 -8.66 -0.77
N GLY A 119 -7.48 -7.87 -0.15
CA GLY A 119 -8.91 -8.14 -0.04
C GLY A 119 -9.63 -8.15 -1.39
N LEU A 120 -9.13 -7.38 -2.38
CA LEU A 120 -9.66 -7.40 -3.75
C LEU A 120 -9.54 -8.78 -4.42
N ALA A 121 -8.63 -9.65 -3.97
CA ALA A 121 -8.54 -11.02 -4.49
C ALA A 121 -9.73 -11.92 -4.08
N GLY A 122 -10.63 -11.46 -3.21
CA GLY A 122 -11.82 -12.21 -2.78
C GLY A 122 -11.54 -13.39 -1.85
N LYS A 123 -10.30 -13.53 -1.35
CA LYS A 123 -9.87 -14.64 -0.46
C LYS A 123 -9.97 -14.31 1.03
N GLY A 124 -10.41 -13.11 1.37
CA GLY A 124 -10.38 -12.58 2.73
C GLY A 124 -8.99 -12.10 3.15
N VAL A 125 -8.94 -11.26 4.18
CA VAL A 125 -7.71 -10.80 4.85
C VAL A 125 -7.93 -10.88 6.35
N HIS A 126 -7.00 -11.52 7.05
CA HIS A 126 -7.01 -11.58 8.52
C HIS A 126 -6.00 -10.57 9.07
N ILE A 127 -6.48 -9.64 9.89
CA ILE A 127 -5.65 -8.67 10.64
C ILE A 127 -5.68 -9.10 12.10
N ILE A 128 -4.52 -9.42 12.66
CA ILE A 128 -4.33 -9.94 14.02
C ILE A 128 -3.32 -9.05 14.75
#